data_AF-A0A7C7I9Z0-F1
#
_entry.id   AF-A0A7C7I9Z0-F1
#
_cell.length_a   1.000
_cell.length_b   1.000
_cell.length_c   1.000
_cell.angle_alpha   90.00
_cell.angle_beta   90.00
_cell.angle_gamma   90.00
#
_symmetry.space_group_name_H-M   'P 1'
#
loop_
_entity.id
_entity.type
_entity.pdbx_description
1 polymer ?
#
loop_
_entity_poly.entity_id
_entity_poly.type
_entity_poly.pdbx_seq_one_letter_code
_entity_poly.pdbx_strand_id
1 'polypeptide(L)' 'MTKKTVAPQGTPLMRQYEDVKRQYSDAIVLFRMGDFYETFSDDAVTTAKVLGIVLTKRSNGAAG' A
#
# COMPACT_ATOMS: atom_id res chain seq x y z
N MET A 1 -29.93 17.49 -9.56
CA MET A 1 -28.47 17.67 -9.47
C MET A 1 -27.89 16.55 -8.60
N THR A 2 -27.51 15.42 -9.18
CA THR A 2 -26.97 14.26 -8.46
C THR A 2 -25.47 14.45 -8.24
N LYS A 3 -25.05 14.72 -6.99
CA LYS A 3 -23.63 14.71 -6.61
C LYS A 3 -23.08 13.29 -6.81
N LYS A 4 -22.24 13.11 -7.83
CA LYS A 4 -21.41 11.92 -8.00
C LYS A 4 -20.35 11.91 -6.88
N THR A 5 -20.61 11.14 -5.83
CA THR A 5 -19.64 10.91 -4.76
C THR A 5 -18.45 10.16 -5.38
N VAL A 6 -17.36 10.86 -5.65
CA VAL A 6 -16.09 10.24 -6.05
C VAL A 6 -15.61 9.48 -4.82
N ALA A 7 -15.74 8.15 -4.84
CA ALA A 7 -15.14 7.31 -3.81
C ALA A 7 -13.64 7.67 -3.74
N PRO A 8 -13.07 7.93 -2.55
CA PRO A 8 -11.70 8.37 -2.48
C PRO A 8 -10.80 7.31 -3.15
N GLN A 9 -9.92 7.74 -4.05
CA GLN A 9 -9.05 6.86 -4.83
C GLN A 9 -8.28 5.95 -3.85
N GLY A 10 -8.35 4.63 -4.04
CA GLY A 10 -7.69 3.63 -3.17
C GLY A 10 -8.61 2.95 -2.14
N THR A 11 -8.25 1.71 -1.79
CA THR A 11 -8.92 0.95 -0.72
C THR A 11 -8.67 1.61 0.65
N PRO A 12 -9.52 1.39 1.67
CA PRO A 12 -9.30 1.93 3.02
C PRO A 12 -7.88 1.65 3.56
N LEU A 13 -7.35 0.46 3.26
CA LEU A 13 -6.00 0.05 3.62
C LEU A 13 -4.93 0.92 2.96
N MET A 14 -5.04 1.16 1.65
CA MET A 14 -4.07 2.00 0.93
C MET A 14 -4.07 3.43 1.42
N ARG A 15 -5.22 3.97 1.84
CA ARG A 15 -5.29 5.30 2.45
C ARG A 15 -4.52 5.36 3.76
N GLN A 16 -4.71 4.37 4.64
CA GLN A 16 -3.96 4.29 5.89
C GLN A 16 -2.46 4.19 5.66
N TYR A 17 -2.05 3.39 4.66
CA TYR A 17 -0.64 3.31 4.27
C TYR A 17 -0.10 4.67 3.81
N GLU A 18 -0.80 5.34 2.90
CA GLU A 18 -0.40 6.65 2.39
C GLU A 18 -0.36 7.72 3.49
N ASP A 19 -1.31 7.69 4.43
CA ASP A 19 -1.36 8.62 5.56
C ASP A 19 -0.13 8.49 6.47
N VAL A 20 0.33 7.26 6.70
CA VAL A 20 1.58 6.99 7.44
C VAL A 20 2.79 7.38 6.59
N LYS A 21 2.82 7.00 5.31
CA LYS A 21 3.95 7.30 4.42
C LYS A 21 4.16 8.81 4.23
N ARG A 22 3.10 9.62 4.22
CA ARG A 22 3.22 11.09 4.15
C ARG A 22 3.87 11.69 5.39
N GLN A 23 3.78 11.04 6.54
CA GLN A 23 4.46 11.47 7.76
C GLN A 23 5.95 11.07 7.77
N TYR A 24 6.31 10.02 7.03
CA TYR A 24 7.65 9.45 6.95
C TYR A 24 8.06 9.22 5.49
N SER A 25 8.17 10.31 4.73
CA SER A 25 8.36 10.25 3.27
C SER A 25 9.70 9.64 2.85
N ASP A 26 10.71 9.73 3.71
CA ASP A 26 12.08 9.22 3.53
C ASP A 26 12.30 7.80 4.08
N ALA A 27 11.30 7.22 4.76
CA ALA A 27 11.40 5.89 5.38
C ALA A 27 10.53 4.84 4.68
N ILE A 28 10.93 3.57 4.73
CA ILE A 28 10.10 2.45 4.25
C ILE A 28 9.06 2.12 5.32
N VAL A 29 7.78 2.11 4.94
CA VAL A 29 6.69 1.75 5.85
C VAL A 29 6.43 0.25 5.78
N LEU A 30 6.77 -0.47 6.86
CA LEU A 30 6.38 -1.86 7.05
C LEU A 30 4.96 -1.91 7.60
N PHE A 31 3.98 -2.20 6.75
CA PHE A 31 2.57 -2.21 7.13
C PHE A 31 2.12 -3.61 7.55
N ARG A 32 1.66 -3.78 8.79
CA ARG A 32 1.26 -5.08 9.30
C ARG A 32 -0.08 -5.52 8.71
N MET A 33 -0.09 -6.67 8.03
CA MET A 33 -1.28 -7.34 7.51
C MET A 33 -1.32 -8.78 8.03
N GLY A 34 -2.04 -9.00 9.12
CA GLY A 34 -2.06 -10.29 9.82
C GLY A 34 -0.68 -10.64 10.38
N ASP A 35 -0.12 -11.74 9.88
CA ASP A 35 1.17 -12.28 10.32
C ASP A 35 2.37 -11.74 9.51
N PHE A 36 2.10 -10.97 8.45
CA PHE A 36 3.14 -10.43 7.56
C PHE A 36 3.24 -8.91 7.67
N TYR A 37 4.42 -8.39 7.33
CA TYR A 37 4.62 -6.98 7.00
C TYR A 37 4.68 -6.82 5.49
N GLU A 38 3.81 -5.99 4.95
CA GLU A 38 3.75 -5.66 3.53
C GLU A 38 4.21 -4.21 3.30
N THR A 39 4.85 -4.01 2.15
CA THR A 39 5.25 -2.69 1.63
C THR A 39 4.57 -2.49 0.30
N PHE A 40 4.18 -1.26 -0.03
CA PHE A 40 3.42 -0.95 -1.24
C PHE A 40 4.13 0.09 -2.11
N SER A 41 3.72 0.18 -3.38
CA SER A 41 4.25 1.15 -4.35
C SER A 41 5.79 1.08 -4.46
N ASP A 42 6.50 2.21 -4.46
CA ASP A 42 7.96 2.26 -4.61
C ASP A 42 8.72 1.61 -3.44
N ASP A 43 8.12 1.60 -2.25
CA ASP A 43 8.68 0.91 -1.09
C ASP A 43 8.73 -0.59 -1.32
N ALA A 44 7.76 -1.17 -2.05
CA ALA A 44 7.76 -2.58 -2.41
C ALA A 44 8.93 -2.94 -3.32
N VAL A 45 9.21 -2.11 -4.32
CA VAL A 45 10.33 -2.32 -5.25
C VAL A 45 11.66 -2.24 -4.51
N THR A 46 11.81 -1.23 -3.64
CA THR A 46 13.01 -1.04 -2.84
C THR A 46 13.22 -2.21 -1.87
N THR A 47 12.18 -2.60 -1.15
CA THR A 47 12.23 -3.68 -0.16
C THR A 47 12.54 -5.02 -0.81
N ALA A 48 11.93 -5.33 -1.96
CA ALA A 48 12.21 -6.54 -2.72
C ALA A 48 13.68 -6.64 -3.13
N LYS A 49 14.24 -5.53 -3.64
CA LYS A 49 15.65 -5.47 -4.06
C LYS A 49 16.62 -5.58 -2.87
N VAL A 50 16.35 -4.89 -1.77
CA VAL A 50 17.24 -4.84 -0.61
C VAL A 50 17.22 -6.16 0.17
N LEU A 51 16.03 -6.74 0.37
CA LEU A 51 15.88 -7.97 1.17
C LEU A 51 15.99 -9.25 0.33
N GLY A 52 16.03 -9.14 -1.01
CA GLY A 52 16.08 -10.31 -1.89
C GLY A 52 14.79 -11.13 -1.87
N ILE A 53 13.64 -10.49 -1.65
CA ILE A 53 12.33 -11.14 -1.60
C ILE A 53 11.56 -10.94 -2.90
N VAL A 54 10.56 -11.79 -3.14
CA VAL A 54 9.74 -11.74 -4.36
C VAL A 54 8.87 -10.48 -4.38
N LEU A 55 8.99 -9.67 -5.43
CA LEU A 55 8.08 -8.56 -5.71
C LEU A 55 6.78 -9.10 -6.34
N THR A 56 5.65 -8.92 -5.67
CA THR A 56 4.33 -9.32 -6.18
C THR A 56 3.47 -8.11 -6.49
N LYS A 57 2.48 -8.28 -7.38
CA LYS A 57 1.50 -7.23 -7.70
C LYS A 57 0.11 -7.72 -7.31
N ARG A 58 -0.56 -6.96 -6.43
CA ARG A 58 -1.96 -7.19 -6.09
C ARG A 58 -2.87 -6.59 -7.17
N SER A 59 -3.82 -7.37 -7.65
CA SER A 59 -4.99 -6.85 -8.39
C SER A 59 -5.97 -6.23 -7.39
N ASN A 60 -6.50 -5.04 -7.70
CA ASN A 60 -7.34 -4.21 -6.82
C ASN A 60 -8.64 -4.90 -6.32
N GLY A 61 -8.53 -5.83 -5.37
CA GLY A 61 -9.65 -6.29 -4.55
C GLY A 61 -10.39 -7.56 -4.99
N ALA A 62 -9.79 -8.42 -5.82
CA ALA A 62 -10.27 -9.80 -5.92
C ALA A 62 -9.50 -10.66 -4.91
N ALA A 63 -9.76 -10.45 -3.62
CA ALA A 63 -9.61 -11.53 -2.66
C ALA A 63 -10.76 -12.49 -2.94
N GLY A 64 -10.46 -13.67 -3.47
CA GLY A 64 -11.43 -14.77 -3.57
C GLY A 64 -11.85 -15.28 -2.20
#